data_AF-K2G480-F1
#
_entry.id   AF-K2G480-F1
#
_cell.length_a   1.000
_cell.length_b   1.000
_cell.length_c   1.000
_cell.angle_alpha   90.00
_cell.angle_beta   90.00
_cell.angle_gamma   90.00
#
_symmetry.space_group_name_H-M   'P 1'
#
loop_
_entity.id
_entity.type
_entity.pdbx_description
1 polymer ?
#
loop_
_entity_poly.entity_id
_entity_poly.type
_entity_poly.pdbx_seq_one_letter_code
_entity_poly.pdbx_strand_id
1 'polypeptide(L)' 'MNVEKIKAIIFDMDGVLVDSEPIHERAEMEICREYGMNVDKNEWDRFRGKKLEDIFRYASNKYGKGDEP' A
#
# COMPACT_ATOMS: atom_id res chain seq x y z
N MET A 1 -13.80 4.46 29.10
CA MET A 1 -14.50 5.51 28.34
C MET A 1 -15.97 5.37 28.64
N ASN A 2 -16.65 6.40 29.17
CA ASN A 2 -18.09 6.32 29.39
C ASN A 2 -18.80 6.60 28.06
N VAL A 3 -19.30 5.56 27.41
CA VAL A 3 -19.91 5.62 26.06
C VAL A 3 -21.20 6.45 26.02
N GLU A 4 -21.84 6.69 27.17
CA GLU A 4 -23.10 7.43 27.27
C GLU A 4 -23.02 8.92 26.87
N LYS A 5 -21.82 9.47 26.65
CA LYS A 5 -21.62 10.87 26.19
C LYS A 5 -21.18 11.02 24.73
N ILE A 6 -20.99 9.93 23.99
CA ILE A 6 -20.57 10.00 22.58
C ILE A 6 -21.78 10.36 21.72
N LYS A 7 -21.71 11.53 21.05
CA LYS A 7 -22.79 12.02 20.17
C LYS A 7 -22.62 11.61 18.71
N ALA A 8 -21.39 11.32 18.28
CA ALA A 8 -21.06 10.93 16.93
C ALA A 8 -19.72 10.16 16.90
N ILE A 9 -19.55 9.33 15.88
CA ILE A 9 -18.32 8.62 15.55
C ILE A 9 -18.03 8.89 14.08
N ILE A 10 -16.77 9.21 13.77
CA ILE A 10 -16.29 9.35 12.40
C ILE A 10 -15.45 8.11 12.13
N PHE A 11 -15.82 7.38 11.09
CA PHE A 11 -15.06 6.23 10.62
C PHE A 11 -14.23 6.66 9.43
N ASP A 12 -12.98 6.21 9.42
CA ASP A 12 -12.17 6.26 8.21
C ASP A 12 -12.74 5.30 7.16
N MET A 13 -12.40 5.49 5.88
CA MET A 13 -12.93 4.67 4.79
C MET A 13 -12.06 3.44 4.55
N ASP A 14 -10.83 3.66 4.14
CA ASP A 14 -9.89 2.61 3.74
C ASP A 14 -9.33 1.87 4.96
N GLY A 15 -9.32 0.54 4.90
CA GLY A 15 -8.89 -0.32 6.00
C GLY A 15 -9.82 -0.32 7.23
N VAL A 16 -10.91 0.46 7.22
CA VAL A 16 -11.91 0.51 8.30
C VAL A 16 -13.30 0.11 7.82
N LEU A 17 -13.86 0.82 6.83
CA LEU A 17 -15.16 0.46 6.24
C LEU A 17 -15.00 -0.51 5.08
N VAL A 18 -13.88 -0.41 4.35
CA VAL A 18 -13.57 -1.24 3.18
C VAL A 18 -12.19 -1.86 3.36
N ASP A 19 -12.08 -3.17 3.12
CA ASP A 19 -10.78 -3.85 3.01
C ASP A 19 -10.18 -3.57 1.62
N SER A 20 -9.71 -2.33 1.43
CA SER A 20 -9.11 -1.85 0.18
C SER A 20 -7.63 -2.23 0.03
N GLU A 21 -6.97 -2.62 1.11
CA GLU A 21 -5.54 -2.97 1.14
C GLU A 21 -5.13 -4.06 0.12
N PRO A 22 -5.87 -5.20 -0.04
CA PRO A 22 -5.51 -6.21 -1.02
C PRO A 22 -5.62 -5.74 -2.48
N ILE A 23 -6.43 -4.70 -2.73
CA ILE A 23 -6.61 -4.11 -4.06
C ILE A 23 -5.46 -3.16 -4.35
N HIS A 24 -5.08 -2.32 -3.38
CA HIS A 24 -3.90 -1.46 -3.48
C HIS A 24 -2.63 -2.28 -3.74
N GLU A 25 -2.39 -3.31 -2.94
CA GLU A 25 -1.22 -4.20 -3.12
C GLU A 25 -1.18 -4.82 -4.51
N ARG A 26 -2.34 -5.26 -5.04
CA ARG A 26 -2.42 -5.85 -6.38
C ARG A 26 -2.08 -4.84 -7.47
N ALA A 27 -2.63 -3.63 -7.39
CA ALA A 27 -2.37 -2.58 -8.37
C ALA A 27 -0.88 -2.20 -8.38
N GLU A 28 -0.26 -2.06 -7.21
CA GLU A 28 1.16 -1.76 -7.08
C GLU A 28 2.03 -2.91 -7.62
N MET A 29 1.66 -4.17 -7.34
CA MET A 29 2.32 -5.36 -7.91
C MET A 29 2.25 -5.40 -9.44
N GLU A 30 1.10 -5.05 -10.01
CA GLU A 30 0.88 -5.01 -11.46
C GLU A 30 1.79 -3.96 -12.11
N ILE A 31 1.82 -2.73 -11.58
CA ILE A 31 2.72 -1.66 -12.04
C ILE A 31 4.18 -2.11 -11.95
N CYS A 32 4.61 -2.65 -10.80
CA CYS A 32 5.99 -3.11 -10.64
C CYS A 32 6.37 -4.16 -11.70
N ARG A 33 5.47 -5.11 -12.01
CA ARG A 33 5.70 -6.14 -13.03
C ARG A 33 5.80 -5.56 -14.45
N GLU A 34 4.98 -4.56 -14.78
CA GLU A 34 5.05 -3.88 -16.09
C GLU A 34 6.41 -3.22 -16.34
N TYR A 35 7.05 -2.73 -15.28
CA TYR A 35 8.41 -2.16 -15.33
C TYR A 35 9.52 -3.20 -15.11
N GLY A 36 9.20 -4.50 -15.15
CA GLY A 36 10.16 -5.59 -15.01
C GLY A 36 10.66 -5.81 -13.58
N MET A 37 10.04 -5.18 -12.57
CA MET A 37 10.38 -5.32 -11.16
C MET A 37 9.55 -6.43 -10.50
N ASN A 38 10.13 -7.62 -10.39
CA ASN A 38 9.50 -8.75 -9.71
C ASN A 38 9.77 -8.71 -8.19
N VAL A 39 9.02 -7.88 -7.48
CA VAL A 39 9.13 -7.74 -6.01
C VAL A 39 8.60 -9.00 -5.29
N ASP A 40 9.36 -9.50 -4.31
CA ASP A 40 8.96 -10.65 -3.49
C ASP A 40 7.68 -10.35 -2.70
N LYS A 41 6.74 -11.31 -2.68
CA LYS A 41 5.46 -11.20 -1.97
C LYS A 41 5.63 -10.79 -0.50
N ASN A 42 6.66 -11.28 0.17
CA ASN A 42 6.91 -11.02 1.60
C ASN A 42 7.35 -9.57 1.89
N GLU A 43 7.69 -8.79 0.87
CA GLU A 43 8.05 -7.38 1.06
C GLU A 43 6.85 -6.44 1.01
N TRP A 44 5.75 -6.86 0.40
CA TRP A 44 4.53 -6.07 0.26
C TRP A 44 3.89 -5.75 1.62
N ASP A 45 4.00 -6.65 2.60
CA ASP A 45 3.58 -6.38 3.98
C ASP A 45 4.28 -5.15 4.59
N ARG A 46 5.51 -4.83 4.15
CA ARG A 46 6.28 -3.68 4.64
C ARG A 46 5.93 -2.37 3.95
N PHE A 47 5.24 -2.45 2.82
CA PHE A 47 4.82 -1.30 2.03
C PHE A 47 3.48 -0.75 2.48
N ARG A 48 2.70 -1.54 3.23
CA ARG A 48 1.44 -1.10 3.83
C ARG A 48 1.60 0.22 4.60
N GLY A 49 0.78 1.21 4.23
CA GLY A 49 0.79 2.54 4.83
C GLY A 49 2.02 3.41 4.48
N LYS A 50 2.86 3.00 3.53
CA LYS A 50 3.93 3.83 2.97
C LYS A 50 3.40 4.68 1.83
N LYS A 51 4.12 5.75 1.51
CA LYS A 51 3.82 6.52 0.30
C LYS A 51 4.20 5.70 -0.93
N LEU A 52 3.36 5.79 -1.96
CA LEU A 52 3.58 5.12 -3.24
C LEU A 52 4.97 5.44 -3.85
N GLU A 53 5.41 6.70 -3.74
CA GLU A 53 6.75 7.14 -4.18
C GLU A 53 7.88 6.39 -3.47
N ASP A 54 7.75 6.15 -2.16
CA ASP A 54 8.76 5.42 -1.39
C ASP A 54 8.79 3.94 -1.79
N ILE A 55 7.61 3.36 -2.08
CA ILE A 55 7.45 1.97 -2.53
C ILE A 55 8.14 1.79 -3.89
N PHE A 56 7.80 2.62 -4.88
CA PHE A 56 8.36 2.51 -6.22
C PHE A 56 9.84 2.86 -6.27
N ARG A 57 10.29 3.85 -5.51
CA ARG A 57 11.72 4.14 -5.34
C ARG A 57 12.46 2.94 -4.77
N TYR A 58 11.91 2.29 -3.73
CA TYR A 58 12.51 1.08 -3.17
C TYR A 58 12.57 -0.05 -4.20
N ALA A 59 11.45 -0.30 -4.88
CA ALA A 59 11.34 -1.35 -5.89
C ALA A 59 12.31 -1.12 -7.06
N SER A 60 12.40 0.11 -7.58
CA SER A 60 13.29 0.46 -8.70
C SER A 60 14.76 0.30 -8.32
N ASN A 61 15.15 0.74 -7.11
CA ASN A 61 16.54 0.60 -6.65
C ASN A 61 16.95 -0.87 -6.42
N LYS A 62 16.03 -1.73 -5.98
CA LYS A 62 16.34 -3.11 -5.59
C LYS A 62 16.12 -4.13 -6.71
N TYR A 63 15.08 -3.94 -7.50
CA TYR A 63 14.62 -4.89 -8.52
C TYR A 63 14.68 -4.32 -9.94
N GLY A 64 14.69 -3.00 -10.09
CA GLY A 64 14.77 -2.32 -11.38
C GLY A 64 16.20 -2.14 -11.89
N LYS A 65 16.31 -1.60 -13.12
CA LYS A 65 17.58 -1.14 -13.71
C LYS A 65 17.80 0.37 -13.60
N GLY A 66 17.00 1.05 -12.77
CA GLY A 66 17.03 2.51 -12.60
C GLY A 66 15.95 3.27 -13.38
N ASP A 67 15.05 2.56 -14.07
CA ASP A 67 13.83 3.16 -14.61
C ASP A 67 12.77 3.15 -13.49
N GLU A 68 12.40 4.31 -12.97
CA GLU A 68 11.27 4.45 -12.04
C GLU A 68 9.95 4.33 -12.81
N PRO A 69 8.90 3.72 -12.22
CA PRO A 69 7.53 3.85 -12.68
C PRO A 69 7.05 5.30 -12.86
#